data_AF-A0A9W9ZJA9-F1
#
_entry.id   AF-A0A9W9ZJA9-F1
#
_cell.length_a   1.000
_cell.length_b   1.000
_cell.length_c   1.000
_cell.angle_alpha   90.00
_cell.angle_beta   90.00
_cell.angle_gamma   90.00
#
_symmetry.space_group_name_H-M   'P 1'
#
loop_
_entity.id
_entity.type
_entity.pdbx_description
1 polymer ?
#
loop_
_entity_poly.entity_id
_entity_poly.type
_entity_poly.pdbx_seq_one_letter_code
_entity_poly.pdbx_strand_id
1 'polypeptide(L)'
;MGAHLGRQLEAYLQQLPKVHLIRAKTRQGLIRARLIGAKRATGDVLVFLDSHCEANYGWLEPLLARIADDRTIVVTPDIEVVDLRTFSYARGKGGYNRGIFNWELTFKWRALPDYEKQRRKSDADPIRQVCPSEL
;
A
#
# COMPACT_ATOMS: atom_id res chain seq x y z
N MET A 1 -26.09 -5.74 -1.85
CA MET A 1 -24.95 -5.31 -2.68
C MET A 1 -25.47 -4.21 -3.59
N GLY A 2 -24.84 -3.03 -3.62
CA GLY A 2 -25.32 -1.94 -4.47
C GLY A 2 -25.41 -2.41 -5.93
N ALA A 3 -26.47 -2.01 -6.65
CA ALA A 3 -26.70 -2.46 -8.03
C ALA A 3 -25.47 -2.24 -8.93
N HIS A 4 -24.73 -1.15 -8.68
CA HIS A 4 -23.52 -0.78 -9.40
C HIS A 4 -22.34 -1.75 -9.22
N LEU A 5 -22.21 -2.44 -8.08
CA LEU A 5 -21.13 -3.39 -7.85
C LEU A 5 -21.41 -4.79 -8.40
N GLY A 6 -22.63 -5.06 -8.88
CA GLY A 6 -23.05 -6.35 -9.45
C GLY A 6 -22.74 -6.45 -10.95
N ARG A 7 -23.78 -6.69 -11.76
CA ARG A 7 -23.66 -6.86 -13.23
C ARG A 7 -23.08 -5.63 -13.93
N GLN A 8 -23.35 -4.42 -13.45
CA GLN A 8 -22.85 -3.19 -14.05
C GLN A 8 -21.32 -3.14 -14.01
N LEU A 9 -20.72 -3.45 -12.85
CA LEU A 9 -19.26 -3.56 -12.72
C LEU A 9 -18.70 -4.67 -13.60
N GLU A 10 -19.35 -5.85 -13.65
CA GLU A 10 -18.92 -6.96 -14.49
C GLU A 10 -18.87 -6.58 -15.98
N ALA A 11 -19.92 -5.93 -16.49
CA ALA A 11 -19.97 -5.45 -17.86
C ALA A 11 -18.90 -4.40 -18.18
N TYR A 12 -18.62 -3.49 -17.24
CA TYR A 12 -17.56 -2.50 -17.42
C TYR A 12 -16.16 -3.16 -17.45
N LEU A 13 -15.89 -4.08 -16.52
CA LEU A 13 -14.59 -4.73 -16.40
C LEU A 13 -14.27 -5.66 -17.57
N GLN A 14 -15.26 -6.18 -18.30
CA GLN A 14 -15.04 -6.96 -19.53
C GLN A 14 -14.27 -6.19 -20.61
N GLN A 15 -14.29 -4.85 -20.55
CA GLN A 15 -13.55 -3.98 -21.47
C GLN A 15 -12.07 -3.81 -21.08
N LEU A 16 -11.68 -4.26 -19.87
CA LEU A 16 -10.34 -4.11 -19.32
C LEU A 16 -9.63 -5.48 -19.24
N PRO A 17 -8.86 -5.88 -20.26
CA PRO A 17 -8.39 -7.27 -20.40
C PRO A 17 -7.45 -7.74 -19.30
N LYS A 18 -6.82 -6.83 -18.56
CA LYS A 18 -5.92 -7.12 -17.43
C LYS A 18 -6.60 -7.15 -16.07
N VAL A 19 -7.90 -6.84 -16.00
CA VAL A 19 -8.63 -6.72 -14.73
C VAL A 19 -9.54 -7.93 -14.53
N HIS A 20 -9.38 -8.60 -13.40
CA HIS A 20 -10.17 -9.78 -13.04
C HIS A 20 -10.99 -9.51 -11.79
N LEU A 21 -12.29 -9.83 -11.85
CA LEU A 21 -13.21 -9.72 -10.71
C LEU A 21 -13.39 -11.08 -10.03
N ILE A 22 -13.01 -11.17 -8.75
CA ILE A 22 -13.20 -12.37 -7.94
C ILE A 22 -14.33 -12.12 -6.95
N ARG A 23 -15.39 -12.94 -7.01
CA ARG A 23 -16.53 -12.86 -6.09
C ARG A 23 -16.41 -13.91 -4.98
N ALA A 24 -16.39 -13.46 -3.73
CA ALA A 24 -16.57 -14.35 -2.59
C ALA A 24 -18.07 -14.65 -2.39
N LYS A 25 -18.42 -15.91 -2.12
CA LYS A 25 -19.82 -16.33 -1.89
C LYS A 25 -20.42 -15.73 -0.61
N THR A 26 -19.58 -15.44 0.38
CA THR A 26 -19.96 -14.86 1.67
C THR A 26 -18.98 -13.78 2.10
N ARG A 27 -19.34 -12.94 3.08
CA ARG A 27 -18.48 -11.87 3.60
C ARG A 27 -17.26 -12.47 4.32
N GLN A 28 -16.08 -12.27 3.73
CA GLN A 28 -14.82 -12.86 4.23
C GLN A 28 -14.04 -11.95 5.19
N GLY A 29 -14.27 -10.62 5.13
CA GLY A 29 -13.41 -9.62 5.76
C GLY A 29 -12.11 -9.37 4.99
N LEU A 30 -11.38 -8.31 5.36
CA LEU A 30 -10.22 -7.81 4.61
C LEU A 30 -9.11 -8.86 4.45
N ILE A 31 -8.72 -9.52 5.54
CA ILE A 31 -7.59 -10.46 5.57
C ILE A 31 -7.83 -11.63 4.60
N ARG A 32 -8.97 -12.31 4.73
CA ARG A 32 -9.30 -13.46 3.88
C ARG A 32 -9.53 -13.05 2.43
N ALA A 33 -10.08 -11.86 2.18
CA ALA A 33 -10.21 -11.32 0.82
C ALA A 33 -8.85 -11.11 0.15
N ARG A 34 -7.86 -10.54 0.87
CA ARG A 34 -6.47 -10.40 0.38
C ARG A 34 -5.85 -11.76 0.05
N LEU A 35 -6.05 -12.78 0.89
CA LEU A 35 -5.55 -14.13 0.64
C LEU A 35 -6.22 -14.81 -0.57
N ILE A 36 -7.51 -14.59 -0.79
CA ILE A 36 -8.21 -15.09 -2.00
C ILE A 36 -7.61 -14.46 -3.26
N GLY A 37 -7.36 -13.14 -3.24
CA GLY A 37 -6.69 -12.45 -4.34
C GLY A 37 -5.27 -12.97 -4.57
N ALA A 38 -4.47 -13.08 -3.51
CA ALA A 38 -3.09 -13.58 -3.57
C ALA A 38 -2.99 -14.98 -4.19
N LYS A 39 -3.91 -15.91 -3.84
CA LYS A 39 -3.96 -17.27 -4.41
C LYS A 39 -4.28 -17.31 -5.90
N ARG A 40 -4.88 -16.24 -6.45
CA ARG A 40 -5.26 -16.14 -7.87
C ARG A 40 -4.26 -15.33 -8.69
N ALA A 41 -3.43 -14.52 -8.04
CA ALA A 41 -2.41 -13.73 -8.70
C ALA A 41 -1.29 -14.63 -9.23
N THR A 42 -0.74 -14.24 -10.38
CA THR A 42 0.33 -14.98 -11.08
C THR A 42 1.62 -14.16 -11.23
N GLY A 43 1.61 -12.89 -10.80
CA GLY A 43 2.79 -12.03 -10.86
C GLY A 43 3.83 -12.40 -9.79
N ASP A 44 5.09 -12.05 -10.05
CA ASP A 44 6.22 -12.32 -9.15
C ASP A 44 6.14 -11.54 -7.82
N VAL A 45 5.42 -10.42 -7.82
CA VAL A 45 5.23 -9.53 -6.67
C VAL A 45 3.74 -9.23 -6.49
N LEU A 46 3.27 -9.30 -5.24
CA LEU A 46 1.92 -8.89 -4.87
C LEU A 46 1.92 -7.43 -4.40
N VAL A 47 1.10 -6.61 -5.04
CA VAL A 47 0.86 -5.22 -4.64
C VAL A 47 -0.58 -5.09 -4.17
N PHE A 48 -0.77 -4.66 -2.92
CA PHE A 48 -2.09 -4.45 -2.34
C PHE A 48 -2.42 -2.96 -2.31
N LEU A 49 -3.56 -2.58 -2.89
CA LEU A 49 -4.11 -1.23 -2.84
C LEU A 49 -5.52 -1.29 -2.25
N ASP A 50 -5.91 -0.23 -1.54
CA ASP A 50 -7.31 -0.06 -1.14
C ASP A 50 -8.14 0.43 -2.33
N SER A 51 -9.46 0.21 -2.30
CA SER A 51 -10.35 0.50 -3.42
C SER A 51 -10.60 2.00 -3.69
N HIS A 52 -9.91 2.85 -2.94
CA HIS A 52 -10.07 4.31 -2.90
C HIS A 52 -8.69 4.98 -2.82
N CYS A 53 -7.72 4.42 -3.55
CA CYS A 53 -6.39 4.99 -3.73
C CYS A 53 -6.25 5.58 -5.13
N GLU A 54 -5.43 6.62 -5.24
CA GLU A 54 -4.93 7.17 -6.51
C GLU A 54 -3.41 6.98 -6.54
N ALA A 55 -2.90 6.44 -7.64
CA ALA A 55 -1.48 6.14 -7.78
C ALA A 55 -0.75 7.30 -8.47
N ASN A 56 0.34 7.77 -7.87
CA ASN A 56 1.16 8.83 -8.44
C ASN A 56 2.03 8.36 -9.61
N TYR A 57 2.54 9.31 -10.38
CA TYR A 57 3.55 9.04 -11.40
C TYR A 57 4.79 8.38 -10.79
N GLY A 58 5.28 7.31 -11.42
CA GLY A 58 6.51 6.61 -11.01
C GLY A 58 6.42 5.90 -9.66
N TRP A 59 5.22 5.60 -9.16
CA TRP A 59 5.04 5.01 -7.83
C TRP A 59 5.50 3.56 -7.71
N LEU A 60 5.56 2.81 -8.82
CA LEU A 60 5.71 1.35 -8.80
C LEU A 60 7.18 0.93 -8.93
N GLU A 61 7.91 1.59 -9.82
CA GLU A 61 9.30 1.32 -10.15
C GLU A 61 10.24 1.31 -8.92
N PRO A 62 10.22 2.31 -8.01
CA PRO A 62 11.09 2.28 -6.83
C PRO A 62 10.75 1.14 -5.86
N LEU A 63 9.48 0.75 -5.78
CA LEU A 63 9.04 -0.36 -4.93
C LEU A 63 9.52 -1.71 -5.48
N LEU A 64 9.33 -1.93 -6.78
CA LEU A 64 9.75 -3.17 -7.43
C LEU A 64 11.28 -3.27 -7.50
N ALA A 65 11.99 -2.18 -7.75
CA ALA A 65 13.46 -2.15 -7.72
C ALA A 65 13.99 -2.62 -6.37
N ARG A 66 13.40 -2.15 -5.26
CA ARG A 66 13.85 -2.54 -3.92
C ARG A 66 13.62 -4.03 -3.62
N ILE A 67 12.52 -4.60 -4.10
CA ILE A 67 12.24 -6.04 -3.98
C ILE A 67 13.15 -6.86 -4.89
N ALA A 68 13.50 -6.34 -6.07
CA ALA A 68 14.41 -7.00 -6.99
C ALA A 68 15.82 -7.13 -6.41
N ASP A 69 16.29 -6.11 -5.68
CA ASP A 69 17.56 -6.15 -4.95
C ASP A 69 17.57 -7.20 -3.83
N ASP A 70 16.46 -7.33 -3.10
CA ASP A 70 16.33 -8.27 -1.98
C ASP A 70 14.87 -8.74 -1.84
N ARG A 71 14.63 -9.99 -2.25
CA ARG A 71 13.30 -10.62 -2.25
C ARG A 71 12.76 -10.93 -0.85
N THR A 72 13.55 -10.75 0.21
CA THR A 72 13.11 -10.95 1.59
C THR A 72 12.43 -9.72 2.18
N ILE A 73 12.45 -8.59 1.46
CA ILE A 73 11.96 -7.31 1.94
C ILE A 73 10.51 -7.06 1.52
N VAL A 74 9.74 -6.54 2.46
CA VAL A 74 8.42 -5.95 2.20
C VAL A 74 8.57 -4.43 2.17
N VAL A 75 8.05 -3.81 1.12
CA VAL A 75 8.08 -2.37 0.92
C VAL A 75 6.69 -1.77 1.02
N THR A 76 6.63 -0.51 1.44
CA THR A 76 5.40 0.29 1.46
C THR A 76 5.69 1.64 0.80
N PRO A 77 4.78 2.18 -0.01
CA PRO A 77 4.90 3.55 -0.50
C PRO A 77 4.77 4.55 0.65
N ASP A 78 5.19 5.80 0.41
CA ASP A 78 4.71 6.92 1.21
C ASP A 78 3.23 7.17 0.88
N ILE A 79 2.38 7.26 1.91
CA ILE A 79 0.92 7.27 1.74
C ILE A 79 0.41 8.70 1.82
N GLU A 80 0.06 9.22 0.64
CA GLU A 80 -0.66 10.46 0.34
C GLU A 80 -1.99 10.60 1.11
N VAL A 81 -2.40 11.80 1.54
CA VAL A 81 -3.79 12.03 1.98
C VAL A 81 -4.58 12.67 0.85
N VAL A 82 -5.69 12.01 0.47
CA VAL A 82 -6.75 12.61 -0.34
C VAL A 82 -7.88 13.03 0.60
N ASP A 83 -8.25 14.30 0.59
CA ASP A 83 -9.28 14.83 1.48
C ASP A 83 -10.66 14.23 1.15
N LEU A 84 -11.33 13.68 2.17
CA LEU A 84 -12.58 12.94 2.03
C LEU A 84 -13.73 13.77 1.43
N ARG A 85 -13.72 15.10 1.60
CA ARG A 85 -14.84 15.97 1.20
C ARG A 85 -14.57 16.69 -0.11
N THR A 86 -13.35 17.16 -0.30
CA THR A 86 -12.94 18.00 -1.42
C THR A 86 -12.20 17.21 -2.50
N PHE A 87 -11.78 15.97 -2.21
CA PHE A 87 -10.87 15.18 -3.04
C PHE A 87 -9.56 15.92 -3.36
N SER A 88 -9.21 16.93 -2.54
CA SER A 88 -7.96 17.64 -2.70
C SER A 88 -6.80 16.75 -2.26
N TYR A 89 -5.75 16.76 -3.07
CA TYR A 89 -4.52 16.07 -2.79
C TYR A 89 -3.68 16.90 -1.82
N ALA A 90 -3.36 16.33 -0.65
CA ALA A 90 -2.52 16.98 0.34
C ALA A 90 -1.25 16.16 0.54
N ARG A 91 -0.13 16.69 0.01
CA ARG A 91 1.18 16.19 0.39
C ARG A 91 1.38 16.39 1.88
N GLY A 92 1.73 15.30 2.56
CA GLY A 92 1.92 15.30 4.01
C GLY A 92 2.86 16.42 4.43
N LYS A 93 2.34 17.44 5.14
CA LYS A 93 3.13 18.62 5.56
C LYS A 93 4.17 18.32 6.65
N GLY A 94 4.32 17.06 7.07
CA GLY A 94 5.07 16.65 8.26
C GLY A 94 6.40 15.92 7.99
N GLY A 95 6.84 15.85 6.73
CA GLY A 95 7.98 15.02 6.35
C GLY A 95 7.70 13.53 6.51
N TYR A 96 8.73 12.71 6.35
CA TYR A 96 8.59 11.26 6.42
C TYR A 96 8.29 10.75 7.84
N ASN A 97 7.42 9.75 7.91
CA ASN A 97 7.06 9.08 9.15
C ASN A 97 7.36 7.58 9.07
N ARG A 98 7.51 6.96 10.24
CA ARG A 98 7.54 5.51 10.40
C ARG A 98 6.30 5.02 11.13
N GLY A 99 5.89 3.81 10.80
CA GLY A 99 4.85 3.08 11.50
C GLY A 99 5.38 2.47 12.80
N ILE A 100 4.65 2.66 13.89
CA ILE A 100 4.89 2.03 15.19
C ILE A 100 3.58 1.47 15.75
N PHE A 101 3.66 0.72 16.84
CA PHE A 101 2.50 0.36 17.66
C PHE A 101 2.70 0.82 19.10
N ASN A 102 1.62 1.18 19.78
CA ASN A 102 1.63 1.37 21.25
C ASN A 102 1.37 0.04 21.96
N TRP A 103 1.40 0.01 23.30
CA TRP A 103 1.16 -1.20 24.09
C TRP A 103 -0.27 -1.76 23.98
N GLU A 104 -1.20 -0.98 23.41
CA GLU A 104 -2.55 -1.43 23.05
C GLU A 104 -2.61 -2.02 21.63
N LEU A 105 -1.44 -2.20 20.98
CA LEU A 105 -1.29 -2.71 19.61
C LEU A 105 -1.98 -1.85 18.55
N THR A 106 -2.14 -0.56 18.81
CA THR A 106 -2.69 0.41 17.85
C THR A 106 -1.57 1.02 17.02
N PHE A 107 -1.73 0.97 15.69
CA PHE A 107 -0.82 1.61 14.76
C PHE A 107 -0.78 3.13 14.95
N LYS A 108 0.43 3.71 14.93
CA LYS A 108 0.66 5.16 14.98
C LYS A 108 1.78 5.55 14.02
N TRP A 109 1.72 6.79 13.55
CA TRP A 109 2.81 7.45 12.83
C TRP A 109 3.73 8.17 13.82
N ARG A 110 5.04 8.04 13.61
CA ARG A 110 6.06 8.79 14.36
C ARG A 110 7.11 9.33 13.40
N ALA A 111 7.59 10.54 13.64
CA ALA A 111 8.67 11.12 12.85
C ALA A 111 9.92 10.23 12.86
N LEU A 112 10.72 10.32 11.80
CA LEU A 112 11.97 9.56 11.71
C LEU A 112 12.94 9.96 12.85
N PRO A 113 13.64 8.99 13.46
CA PRO A 113 14.72 9.26 14.38
C PRO A 113 15.95 9.81 13.63
N ASP A 114 16.83 10.52 14.34
CA ASP A 114 17.94 11.22 13.69
C ASP A 114 18.96 10.29 13.03
N TYR A 115 19.19 9.09 13.60
CA TYR A 115 20.06 8.10 12.96
C TYR A 115 19.56 7.68 11.57
N GLU A 116 18.24 7.57 11.38
CA GLU A 116 17.66 7.15 10.11
C GLU A 116 17.66 8.32 9.12
N LYS A 117 17.48 9.55 9.60
CA LYS A 117 17.68 10.76 8.78
C LYS A 117 19.12 10.87 8.28
N GLN A 118 20.11 10.65 9.15
CA GLN A 118 21.54 10.75 8.81
C GLN A 118 22.01 9.62 7.88
N ARG A 119 21.41 8.42 7.99
CA ARG A 119 21.72 7.29 7.11
C ARG A 119 21.29 7.55 5.66
N ARG A 120 20.17 8.25 5.47
CA ARG A 120 19.62 8.59 4.14
C ARG A 120 20.41 9.75 3.53
N LYS A 121 20.93 9.54 2.33
CA LYS A 121 21.65 10.53 1.52
C LYS A 121 20.74 11.26 0.55
N SER A 122 19.60 10.66 0.20
CA SER A 122 18.63 11.22 -0.75
C SER A 122 17.19 10.87 -0.36
N ASP A 123 16.23 11.56 -0.98
CA ASP A 123 14.81 11.24 -0.83
C ASP A 123 14.45 9.85 -1.40
N ALA A 124 15.20 9.37 -2.39
CA ALA A 124 15.02 8.06 -3.00
C ALA A 124 15.49 6.91 -2.08
N ASP A 125 16.27 7.21 -1.04
CA ASP A 125 16.74 6.18 -0.12
C ASP A 125 15.56 5.62 0.71
N PRO A 126 15.40 4.29 0.77
CA PRO A 126 14.30 3.66 1.49
C PRO A 126 14.37 4.00 2.98
N ILE A 127 13.22 4.04 3.66
CA ILE A 127 13.15 4.25 5.11
C ILE A 127 13.01 2.91 5.82
N ARG A 128 13.89 2.65 6.78
CA ARG A 128 13.79 1.46 7.65
C ARG A 128 12.72 1.69 8.71
N GLN A 129 11.69 0.85 8.68
CA GLN A 129 10.57 0.91 9.64
C GLN A 129 10.91 0.25 10.98
N VAL A 130 11.87 -0.69 10.99
CA VAL A 130 12.31 -1.38 12.20
C VAL A 130 13.34 -0.58 12.97
N CYS A 131 13.26 -0.62 14.29
CA CYS A 131 14.37 -0.19 15.13
C CYS A 131 15.50 -1.21 14.96
N PRO A 132 16.76 -0.78 14.76
CA PRO A 132 17.90 -1.69 14.86
C PRO A 132 17.84 -2.42 16.22
N SER A 133 18.11 -3.72 16.21
CA SER A 133 18.15 -4.56 17.42
C SER A 133 19.35 -4.26 18.34
N GLU A 134 20.16 -3.25 18.02
CA GLU A 134 21.41 -2.92 18.71
C GLU A 134 21.51 -1.40 18.98
N LEU A 135 20.55 -0.89 19.76
CA LEU A 135 20.70 0.30 20.58
C LEU A 135 20.51 -0.09 22.04
#